data_AF-U7GAL9-F1
#
_entry.id   AF-U7GAL9-F1
#
_cell.length_a   1.000
_cell.length_b   1.000
_cell.length_c   1.000
_cell.angle_alpha   90.00
_cell.angle_beta   90.00
_cell.angle_gamma   90.00
#
_symmetry.space_group_name_H-M   'P 1'
#
loop_
_entity.id
_entity.type
_entity.pdbx_description
1 polymer ?
#
loop_
_entity_poly.entity_id
_entity_poly.type
_entity_poly.pdbx_seq_one_letter_code
_entity_poly.pdbx_strand_id
1 'polypeptide(L)'
;MDSITQAALGATLAGAVAGKTLGRSALLTGALLGTLPDLDVVIDYGTAVANFTQHRGFSHSLLILAPLSLLIAWGLWRWKPVISYRRWLALVALILITHPLLDAFTTYGTQLFWPFGTPVAINSIFIIDPLYTLPLLAGCLAFLVRPPARTALSLALGLSTLYLGWTLVAQQIITDRVQPALARAGLEQPALMVQPMPFNTLLWRATAITDDARVEIVTGFLDRTPELSLEYFPRNPVLRARVADLPEARRLEWFTRGFLHYEQAGQQITATDIRLGIPGAHPFTFTLANLSDQGLAPIPSGRLGRPAINPDALPLLWARLTGELPVLCLATLAPPAQGHTC
;
A
#
# COMPACT_ATOMS: atom_id res chain seq x y z
N MET A 1 1.49 0.39 5.58
CA MET A 1 2.13 1.67 5.84
C MET A 1 3.64 1.49 5.89
N ASP A 2 4.38 2.58 5.93
CA ASP A 2 5.82 2.57 6.15
C ASP A 2 6.18 2.33 7.62
N SER A 3 7.43 1.93 7.85
CA SER A 3 7.89 1.51 9.18
C SER A 3 7.86 2.63 10.23
N ILE A 4 7.99 3.90 9.81
CA ILE A 4 7.88 5.05 10.74
C ILE A 4 6.46 5.14 11.29
N THR A 5 5.46 4.98 10.43
CA THR A 5 4.05 4.99 10.82
C THR A 5 3.73 3.85 11.77
N GLN A 6 4.18 2.63 11.46
CA GLN A 6 3.91 1.46 12.30
C GLN A 6 4.59 1.57 13.68
N ALA A 7 5.82 2.06 13.73
CA ALA A 7 6.50 2.37 14.99
C ALA A 7 5.76 3.46 15.78
N ALA A 8 5.32 4.54 15.13
CA ALA A 8 4.59 5.64 15.77
C ALA A 8 3.23 5.18 16.30
N LEU A 9 2.48 4.37 15.56
CA LEU A 9 1.21 3.80 16.00
C LEU A 9 1.41 2.90 17.21
N GLY A 10 2.35 1.94 17.14
CA GLY A 10 2.67 1.05 18.25
C GLY A 10 3.08 1.81 19.51
N ALA A 11 3.96 2.81 19.37
CA ALA A 11 4.38 3.69 20.46
C ALA A 11 3.21 4.46 21.09
N THR A 12 2.34 5.04 20.26
CA THR A 12 1.18 5.83 20.71
C THR A 12 0.18 4.96 21.48
N LEU A 13 -0.11 3.76 20.96
CA LEU A 13 -0.97 2.76 21.63
C LEU A 13 -0.39 2.35 22.98
N ALA A 14 0.91 2.04 23.04
CA ALA A 14 1.58 1.67 24.28
C ALA A 14 1.61 2.79 25.32
N GLY A 15 1.90 4.02 24.88
CA GLY A 15 1.85 5.21 25.73
C GLY A 15 0.45 5.44 26.31
N ALA A 16 -0.60 5.27 25.50
CA ALA A 16 -1.98 5.49 25.92
C ALA A 16 -2.43 4.45 26.97
N VAL A 17 -2.14 3.17 26.71
CA VAL A 17 -2.56 2.04 27.56
C VAL A 17 -1.71 1.93 28.82
N ALA A 18 -0.38 1.94 28.67
CA ALA A 18 0.56 1.58 29.73
C ALA A 18 1.54 2.70 30.11
N GLY A 19 1.45 3.89 29.51
CA GLY A 19 2.40 4.98 29.75
C GLY A 19 2.46 5.50 31.19
N LYS A 20 1.37 5.40 31.98
CA LYS A 20 1.40 5.76 33.41
C LYS A 20 2.29 4.82 34.24
N THR A 21 2.36 3.55 33.88
CA THR A 21 3.10 2.52 34.64
C THR A 21 4.49 2.27 34.08
N LEU A 22 4.64 2.30 32.75
CA LEU A 22 5.90 2.03 32.06
C LEU A 22 6.71 3.31 31.77
N GLY A 23 6.12 4.49 31.93
CA GLY A 23 6.76 5.76 31.59
C GLY A 23 7.21 5.80 30.13
N ARG A 24 8.36 6.41 29.86
CA ARG A 24 8.94 6.51 28.51
C ARG A 24 9.28 5.17 27.86
N SER A 25 9.53 4.12 28.65
CA SER A 25 9.75 2.78 28.11
C SER A 25 8.53 2.24 27.36
N ALA A 26 7.32 2.75 27.66
CA ALA A 26 6.11 2.39 26.91
C ALA A 26 6.24 2.69 25.42
N LEU A 27 6.75 3.88 25.06
CA LEU A 27 6.87 4.29 23.66
C LEU A 27 7.86 3.40 22.92
N LEU A 28 9.01 3.10 23.53
CA LEU A 28 10.02 2.22 22.94
C LEU A 28 9.48 0.79 22.76
N THR A 29 8.86 0.23 23.81
CA THR A 29 8.23 -1.09 23.72
C THR A 29 7.17 -1.13 22.63
N GLY A 30 6.33 -0.08 22.55
CA GLY A 30 5.31 0.03 21.52
C GLY A 30 5.87 0.12 20.12
N ALA A 31 6.91 0.94 19.91
CA ALA A 31 7.57 1.08 18.61
C ALA A 31 8.19 -0.25 18.16
N LEU A 32 8.92 -0.95 19.04
CA LEU A 32 9.54 -2.23 18.72
C LEU A 32 8.51 -3.30 18.36
N LEU A 33 7.42 -3.40 19.13
CA LEU A 33 6.32 -4.31 18.81
C LEU A 33 5.62 -3.93 17.51
N GLY A 34 5.45 -2.63 17.26
CA GLY A 34 4.88 -2.10 16.02
C GLY A 34 5.79 -2.31 14.80
N THR A 35 7.08 -2.53 14.96
CA THR A 35 7.97 -2.89 13.84
C THR A 35 8.07 -4.40 13.61
N LEU A 36 7.62 -5.22 14.56
CA LEU A 36 7.88 -6.65 14.58
C LEU A 36 7.35 -7.40 13.35
N PRO A 37 6.12 -7.16 12.86
CA PRO A 37 5.62 -7.85 11.66
C PRO A 37 6.44 -7.56 10.40
N ASP A 38 6.94 -6.34 10.23
CA ASP A 38 7.71 -5.89 9.07
C ASP A 38 9.15 -6.45 9.04
N LEU A 39 9.62 -7.08 10.12
CA LEU A 39 10.95 -7.70 10.13
C LEU A 39 11.07 -8.87 9.15
N ASP A 40 9.97 -9.34 8.55
CA ASP A 40 9.99 -10.32 7.47
C ASP A 40 10.72 -9.84 6.20
N VAL A 41 10.99 -8.53 6.06
CA VAL A 41 11.78 -7.97 4.96
C VAL A 41 13.23 -8.48 4.91
N VAL A 42 13.74 -9.02 6.03
CA VAL A 42 15.09 -9.61 6.09
C VAL A 42 15.13 -11.05 5.57
N ILE A 43 13.97 -11.67 5.32
CA ILE A 43 13.84 -13.04 4.83
C ILE A 43 13.95 -13.02 3.31
N ASP A 44 14.93 -13.76 2.77
CA ASP A 44 15.03 -14.02 1.34
C ASP A 44 14.34 -15.34 0.99
N TYR A 45 13.29 -15.24 0.17
CA TYR A 45 12.50 -16.36 -0.35
C TYR A 45 13.04 -16.90 -1.69
N GLY A 46 14.18 -16.39 -2.17
CA GLY A 46 14.97 -16.97 -3.27
C GLY A 46 14.69 -16.41 -4.66
N THR A 47 13.52 -15.80 -4.91
CA THR A 47 13.24 -15.07 -6.16
C THR A 47 12.58 -13.72 -5.89
N ALA A 48 12.67 -12.79 -6.83
CA ALA A 48 12.11 -11.45 -6.67
C ALA A 48 10.58 -11.47 -6.50
N VAL A 49 9.89 -12.33 -7.22
CA VAL A 49 8.43 -12.54 -7.07
C VAL A 49 8.10 -13.17 -5.73
N ALA A 50 8.89 -14.15 -5.26
CA ALA A 50 8.69 -14.73 -3.94
C ALA A 50 8.88 -13.69 -2.83
N ASN A 51 9.96 -12.91 -2.88
CA ASN A 51 10.24 -11.82 -1.94
C ASN A 51 9.14 -10.76 -1.91
N PHE A 52 8.61 -10.39 -3.08
CA PHE A 52 7.51 -9.43 -3.18
C PHE A 52 6.19 -9.99 -2.62
N THR A 53 5.84 -11.23 -2.96
CA THR A 53 4.50 -11.77 -2.65
C THR A 53 4.42 -12.53 -1.31
N GLN A 54 5.55 -12.82 -0.66
CA GLN A 54 5.58 -13.42 0.68
C GLN A 54 5.79 -12.37 1.78
N HIS A 55 6.28 -11.18 1.44
CA HIS A 55 6.22 -10.04 2.34
C HIS A 55 4.76 -9.73 2.70
N ARG A 56 4.50 -9.39 3.97
CA ARG A 56 3.13 -9.29 4.52
C ARG A 56 2.32 -10.58 4.40
N GLY A 57 3.01 -11.70 4.43
CA GLY A 57 2.48 -13.06 4.47
C GLY A 57 2.21 -13.53 5.91
N PHE A 58 2.86 -14.62 6.30
CA PHE A 58 2.67 -15.24 7.62
C PHE A 58 2.91 -14.28 8.80
N SER A 59 3.88 -13.37 8.65
CA SER A 59 4.27 -12.35 9.62
C SER A 59 3.15 -11.37 9.98
N HIS A 60 2.18 -11.20 9.07
CA HIS A 60 1.05 -10.28 9.18
C HIS A 60 -0.29 -11.01 9.38
N SER A 61 -0.27 -12.34 9.47
CA SER A 61 -1.47 -13.16 9.65
C SER A 61 -2.04 -12.99 11.05
N LEU A 62 -3.33 -12.68 11.15
CA LEU A 62 -4.04 -12.62 12.42
C LEU A 62 -4.03 -13.99 13.13
N LEU A 63 -4.02 -15.08 12.36
CA LEU A 63 -3.95 -16.45 12.87
C LEU A 63 -2.59 -16.78 13.52
N ILE A 64 -1.52 -16.09 13.10
CA ILE A 64 -0.18 -16.24 13.66
C ILE A 64 0.07 -15.22 14.78
N LEU A 65 -0.32 -13.97 14.56
CA LEU A 65 -0.08 -12.87 15.50
C LEU A 65 -0.91 -13.00 16.78
N ALA A 66 -2.12 -13.55 16.73
CA ALA A 66 -2.94 -13.80 17.92
C ALA A 66 -2.25 -14.75 18.93
N PRO A 67 -1.83 -15.98 18.57
CA PRO A 67 -1.09 -16.84 19.50
C PRO A 67 0.30 -16.29 19.84
N LEU A 68 0.99 -15.63 18.89
CA LEU A 68 2.28 -14.98 19.18
C LEU A 68 2.15 -13.90 20.25
N SER A 69 1.03 -13.16 20.27
CA SER A 69 0.77 -12.15 21.30
C SER A 69 0.71 -12.73 22.71
N LEU A 70 0.20 -13.96 22.87
CA LEU A 70 0.18 -14.68 24.16
C LEU A 70 1.61 -14.95 24.66
N LEU A 71 2.48 -15.41 23.77
CA LEU A 71 3.87 -15.76 24.07
C LEU A 71 4.69 -14.51 24.41
N ILE A 72 4.60 -13.47 23.59
CA ILE A 72 5.32 -12.21 23.81
C ILE A 72 4.83 -11.55 25.10
N ALA A 73 3.52 -11.47 25.33
CA ALA A 73 2.97 -10.91 26.56
C ALA A 73 3.41 -11.69 27.80
N TRP A 74 3.51 -13.02 27.70
CA TRP A 74 3.98 -13.86 28.79
C TRP A 74 5.44 -13.58 29.11
N GLY A 75 6.30 -13.51 28.09
CA GLY A 75 7.72 -13.17 28.23
C GLY A 75 7.91 -11.78 28.85
N LEU A 76 7.21 -10.76 28.36
CA LEU A 76 7.25 -9.40 28.89
C LEU A 76 6.74 -9.33 30.33
N TRP A 77 5.69 -10.08 30.67
CA TRP A 77 5.19 -10.16 32.04
C TRP A 77 6.19 -10.82 32.98
N ARG A 78 6.86 -11.90 32.56
CA ARG A 78 7.90 -12.57 33.36
C ARG A 78 9.15 -11.71 33.55
N TRP A 79 9.52 -10.95 32.53
CA TRP A 79 10.66 -10.04 32.61
C TRP A 79 10.35 -8.79 33.43
N LYS A 80 9.15 -8.22 33.26
CA LYS A 80 8.74 -6.96 33.90
C LYS A 80 7.29 -7.05 34.41
N PRO A 81 7.03 -7.63 35.60
CA PRO A 81 5.69 -7.87 36.14
C PRO A 81 5.04 -6.60 36.74
N VAL A 82 5.25 -5.43 36.13
CA VAL A 82 4.74 -4.13 36.60
C VAL A 82 3.28 -3.87 36.20
N ILE A 83 2.76 -4.61 35.23
CA ILE A 83 1.34 -4.69 34.89
C ILE A 83 0.95 -6.16 34.79
N SER A 84 -0.33 -6.47 35.01
CA SER A 84 -0.82 -7.85 34.95
C SER A 84 -0.61 -8.45 33.57
N TYR A 85 -0.47 -9.78 33.50
CA TYR A 85 -0.38 -10.50 32.23
C TYR A 85 -1.51 -10.13 31.27
N ARG A 86 -2.75 -9.98 31.77
CA ARG A 86 -3.91 -9.56 30.95
C ARG A 86 -3.70 -8.19 30.30
N ARG A 87 -3.07 -7.24 31.00
CA ARG A 87 -2.77 -5.91 30.45
C ARG A 87 -1.62 -5.97 29.42
N TRP A 88 -0.59 -6.76 29.69
CA TRP A 88 0.47 -7.02 28.71
C TRP A 88 -0.11 -7.66 27.44
N LEU A 89 -0.97 -8.67 27.60
CA LEU A 89 -1.64 -9.35 26.49
C LEU A 89 -2.48 -8.38 25.67
N ALA A 90 -3.34 -7.59 26.32
CA ALA A 90 -4.15 -6.60 25.62
C ALA A 90 -3.28 -5.59 24.85
N LEU A 91 -2.18 -5.12 25.45
CA LEU A 91 -1.26 -4.19 24.82
C LEU A 91 -0.56 -4.81 23.59
N VAL A 92 0.04 -5.98 23.75
CA VAL A 92 0.77 -6.67 22.68
C VAL A 92 -0.18 -7.06 21.56
N ALA A 93 -1.33 -7.66 21.88
CA ALA A 93 -2.34 -8.05 20.90
C ALA A 93 -2.85 -6.82 20.14
N LEU A 94 -3.15 -5.71 20.81
CA LEU A 94 -3.60 -4.49 20.16
C LEU A 94 -2.57 -3.97 19.14
N ILE A 95 -1.30 -3.89 19.52
CA ILE A 95 -0.25 -3.41 18.60
C ILE A 95 -0.08 -4.37 17.43
N LEU A 96 0.10 -5.66 17.69
CA LEU A 96 0.35 -6.65 16.64
C LEU A 96 -0.85 -6.82 15.70
N ILE A 97 -2.08 -6.68 16.18
CA ILE A 97 -3.28 -6.80 15.34
C ILE A 97 -3.53 -5.52 14.54
N THR A 98 -3.34 -4.34 15.14
CA THR A 98 -3.59 -3.06 14.43
C THR A 98 -2.61 -2.83 13.27
N HIS A 99 -1.38 -3.34 13.36
CA HIS A 99 -0.38 -3.24 12.30
C HIS A 99 -0.87 -3.79 10.94
N PRO A 100 -1.17 -5.10 10.80
CA PRO A 100 -1.60 -5.66 9.53
C PRO A 100 -2.99 -5.17 9.12
N LEU A 101 -3.85 -4.82 10.08
CA LEU A 101 -5.12 -4.17 9.78
C LEU A 101 -4.90 -2.83 9.08
N LEU A 102 -4.01 -1.98 9.57
CA LEU A 102 -3.65 -0.73 8.91
C LEU A 102 -2.98 -0.97 7.55
N ASP A 103 -2.13 -1.99 7.43
CA ASP A 103 -1.54 -2.33 6.13
C ASP A 103 -2.57 -2.73 5.08
N ALA A 104 -3.66 -3.38 5.49
CA ALA A 104 -4.76 -3.74 4.60
C ALA A 104 -5.47 -2.52 3.99
N PHE A 105 -5.32 -1.32 4.57
CA PHE A 105 -5.82 -0.08 3.96
C PHE A 105 -4.97 0.39 2.77
N THR A 106 -3.74 -0.11 2.64
CA THR A 106 -2.82 0.25 1.55
C THR A 106 -2.93 -0.67 0.34
N THR A 107 -2.38 -0.24 -0.79
CA THR A 107 -2.45 -0.97 -2.07
C THR A 107 -1.57 -2.23 -2.16
N TYR A 108 -0.59 -2.38 -1.27
CA TYR A 108 0.42 -3.45 -1.38
C TYR A 108 -0.20 -4.86 -1.39
N GLY A 109 -1.15 -5.11 -0.49
CA GLY A 109 -1.75 -6.42 -0.24
C GLY A 109 -1.21 -7.10 1.01
N THR A 110 -2.08 -7.35 1.99
CA THR A 110 -1.73 -7.99 3.26
C THR A 110 -2.49 -9.30 3.42
N GLN A 111 -1.79 -10.40 3.70
CA GLN A 111 -2.41 -11.72 3.83
C GLN A 111 -2.91 -11.96 5.26
N LEU A 112 -3.97 -11.23 5.65
CA LEU A 112 -4.54 -11.25 7.02
C LEU A 112 -4.90 -12.66 7.53
N PHE A 113 -5.31 -13.55 6.63
CA PHE A 113 -5.75 -14.90 6.94
C PHE A 113 -4.80 -15.99 6.45
N TRP A 114 -3.54 -15.63 6.14
CA TRP A 114 -2.53 -16.59 5.71
C TRP A 114 -2.52 -17.84 6.61
N PRO A 115 -2.46 -19.07 6.04
CA PRO A 115 -2.21 -19.39 4.63
C PRO A 115 -3.46 -19.41 3.74
N PHE A 116 -4.61 -18.96 4.24
CA PHE A 116 -5.89 -19.01 3.52
C PHE A 116 -6.26 -17.65 2.90
N GLY A 117 -7.02 -17.71 1.81
CA GLY A 117 -7.56 -16.53 1.14
C GLY A 117 -6.53 -15.73 0.34
N THR A 118 -6.99 -14.67 -0.30
CA THR A 118 -6.17 -13.74 -1.09
C THR A 118 -5.71 -12.57 -0.24
N PRO A 119 -4.62 -11.85 -0.62
CA PRO A 119 -4.23 -10.62 0.05
C PRO A 119 -5.39 -9.60 0.06
N VAL A 120 -5.52 -8.89 1.19
CA VAL A 120 -6.48 -7.79 1.37
C VAL A 120 -5.77 -6.47 1.05
N ALA A 121 -6.37 -5.69 0.16
CA ALA A 121 -5.93 -4.34 -0.20
C ALA A 121 -7.17 -3.48 -0.44
N ILE A 122 -7.48 -2.61 0.52
CA ILE A 122 -8.61 -1.67 0.45
C ILE A 122 -8.23 -0.49 -0.45
N ASN A 123 -6.95 -0.12 -0.50
CA ASN A 123 -6.40 0.94 -1.36
C ASN A 123 -6.88 2.37 -1.01
N SER A 124 -7.33 2.62 0.23
CA SER A 124 -7.87 3.93 0.61
C SER A 124 -6.79 4.92 1.08
N ILE A 125 -5.62 4.43 1.48
CA ILE A 125 -4.52 5.27 1.98
C ILE A 125 -3.19 4.91 1.32
N PHE A 126 -2.37 5.92 1.05
CA PHE A 126 -1.03 5.72 0.50
C PHE A 126 -0.08 5.19 1.57
N ILE A 127 0.97 4.45 1.17
CA ILE A 127 1.89 3.76 2.10
C ILE A 127 2.59 4.75 3.05
N ILE A 128 2.89 5.96 2.57
CA ILE A 128 3.52 7.05 3.33
C ILE A 128 2.54 8.21 3.38
N ASP A 129 1.75 8.31 4.44
CA ASP A 129 0.73 9.37 4.58
C ASP A 129 1.03 10.28 5.78
N PRO A 130 1.54 11.51 5.54
CA PRO A 130 1.87 12.45 6.61
C PRO A 130 0.67 12.84 7.48
N LEU A 131 -0.55 12.91 6.92
CA LEU A 131 -1.75 13.30 7.66
C LEU A 131 -2.18 12.23 8.65
N TYR A 132 -1.90 10.96 8.35
CA TYR A 132 -2.06 9.86 9.31
C TYR A 132 -0.96 9.83 10.37
N THR A 133 0.30 10.06 9.97
CA THR A 133 1.49 9.78 10.79
C THR A 133 1.90 10.93 11.70
N LEU A 134 1.81 12.18 11.25
CA LEU A 134 2.23 13.35 12.02
C LEU A 134 1.46 13.52 13.35
N PRO A 135 0.13 13.29 13.43
CA PRO A 135 -0.57 13.31 14.72
C PRO A 135 0.02 12.32 15.73
N LEU A 136 0.34 11.09 15.29
CA LEU A 136 0.95 10.05 16.14
C LEU A 136 2.33 10.46 16.65
N LEU A 137 3.16 11.01 15.76
CA LEU A 137 4.49 11.52 16.12
C LEU A 137 4.40 12.69 17.10
N ALA A 138 3.47 13.63 16.89
CA ALA A 138 3.23 14.75 17.79
C ALA A 138 2.76 14.29 19.18
N GLY A 139 1.89 13.28 19.23
CA GLY A 139 1.48 12.63 20.48
C GLY A 139 2.65 11.99 21.22
N CYS A 140 3.48 11.23 20.51
CA CYS A 140 4.71 10.64 21.05
C CYS A 140 5.67 11.71 21.58
N LEU A 141 5.88 12.81 20.84
CA LEU A 141 6.75 13.91 21.25
C LEU A 141 6.21 14.59 22.53
N ALA A 142 4.91 14.89 22.58
CA ALA A 142 4.28 15.45 23.77
C ALA A 142 4.48 14.55 25.00
N PHE A 143 4.37 13.23 24.82
CA PHE A 143 4.67 12.25 25.85
C PHE A 143 6.14 12.25 26.28
N LEU A 144 7.09 12.32 25.35
CA LEU A 144 8.51 12.37 25.67
C LEU A 144 8.86 13.60 26.52
N VAL A 145 8.29 14.76 26.19
CA VAL A 145 8.52 16.02 26.91
C VAL A 145 7.83 15.99 28.28
N ARG A 146 6.54 15.63 28.36
CA ARG A 146 5.76 15.60 29.62
C ARG A 146 4.92 14.32 29.75
N PRO A 147 5.51 13.19 30.20
CA PRO A 147 4.74 11.98 30.48
C PRO A 147 3.67 12.24 31.57
N PRO A 148 2.48 11.59 31.50
CA PRO A 148 2.11 10.55 30.56
C PRO A 148 1.35 11.08 29.32
N ALA A 149 1.26 12.40 29.10
CA ALA A 149 0.58 13.08 27.98
C ALA A 149 -0.67 12.38 27.39
N ARG A 150 -1.53 11.80 28.24
CA ARG A 150 -2.60 10.89 27.77
C ARG A 150 -3.58 11.55 26.82
N THR A 151 -3.90 12.81 27.06
CA THR A 151 -4.79 13.59 26.20
C THR A 151 -4.19 13.76 24.81
N ALA A 152 -2.89 14.06 24.72
CA ALA A 152 -2.20 14.21 23.43
C ALA A 152 -2.16 12.88 22.66
N LEU A 153 -1.85 11.77 23.33
CA LEU A 153 -1.88 10.44 22.70
C LEU A 153 -3.28 10.03 22.26
N SER A 154 -4.30 10.30 23.08
CA SER A 154 -5.70 9.96 22.74
C SER A 154 -6.21 10.81 21.58
N LEU A 155 -5.85 12.10 21.54
CA LEU A 155 -6.16 12.99 20.43
C LEU A 155 -5.45 12.53 19.15
N ALA A 156 -4.17 12.17 19.24
CA ALA A 156 -3.42 11.63 18.11
C ALA A 156 -4.08 10.37 17.52
N LEU A 157 -4.41 9.39 18.37
CA LEU A 157 -5.12 8.18 17.94
C LEU A 157 -6.49 8.50 17.36
N GLY A 158 -7.24 9.41 17.99
CA GLY A 158 -8.56 9.85 17.51
C GLY A 158 -8.48 10.50 16.14
N LEU A 159 -7.53 11.42 15.93
CA LEU A 159 -7.31 12.09 14.64
C LEU A 159 -6.90 11.09 13.56
N SER A 160 -5.93 10.22 13.81
CA SER A 160 -5.50 9.21 12.82
C SER A 160 -6.62 8.21 12.50
N THR A 161 -7.44 7.83 13.48
CA THR A 161 -8.60 6.93 13.27
C THR A 161 -9.70 7.60 12.46
N LEU A 162 -10.06 8.85 12.80
CA LEU A 162 -11.04 9.63 12.03
C LEU A 162 -10.55 9.87 10.60
N TYR A 163 -9.26 10.16 10.42
CA TYR A 163 -8.64 10.31 9.12
C TYR A 163 -8.70 9.01 8.31
N LEU A 164 -8.43 7.86 8.92
CA LEU A 164 -8.56 6.56 8.26
C LEU A 164 -10.01 6.32 7.80
N GLY A 165 -11.00 6.66 8.64
CA GLY A 165 -12.41 6.62 8.25
C GLY A 165 -12.75 7.55 7.09
N TRP A 166 -12.20 8.77 7.10
CA TRP A 166 -12.32 9.70 5.96
C TRP A 166 -11.73 9.11 4.68
N THR A 167 -10.60 8.40 4.73
CA THR A 167 -9.99 7.80 3.52
C THR A 167 -10.94 6.83 2.80
N LEU A 168 -11.74 6.07 3.54
CA LEU A 168 -12.75 5.17 2.98
C LEU A 168 -13.89 5.95 2.30
N VAL A 169 -14.38 7.00 2.97
CA VAL A 169 -15.43 7.87 2.43
C VAL A 169 -14.94 8.57 1.16
N ALA A 170 -13.73 9.11 1.20
CA ALA A 170 -13.12 9.77 0.06
C ALA A 170 -12.94 8.82 -1.14
N GLN A 171 -12.47 7.59 -0.88
CA GLN A 171 -12.36 6.56 -1.91
C GLN A 171 -13.72 6.23 -2.54
N GLN A 172 -14.78 6.09 -1.73
CA GLN A 172 -16.12 5.81 -2.23
C GLN A 172 -16.63 6.95 -3.13
N ILE A 173 -16.48 8.21 -2.70
CA ILE A 173 -16.88 9.38 -3.48
C ILE A 173 -16.17 9.41 -4.85
N ILE A 174 -14.86 9.12 -4.87
CA ILE A 174 -14.10 9.09 -6.13
C ILE A 174 -14.51 7.91 -7.00
N THR A 175 -14.82 6.76 -6.40
CA THR A 175 -15.33 5.59 -7.13
C THR A 175 -16.65 5.91 -7.82
N ASP A 176 -17.59 6.54 -7.10
CA ASP A 176 -18.89 6.96 -7.63
C ASP A 176 -18.74 8.04 -8.74
N ARG A 177 -17.68 8.85 -8.69
CA ARG A 177 -17.34 9.82 -9.75
C ARG A 177 -16.79 9.16 -11.01
N VAL A 178 -15.95 8.13 -10.86
CA VAL A 178 -15.22 7.50 -11.98
C VAL A 178 -16.06 6.46 -12.71
N GLN A 179 -16.83 5.66 -12.00
CA GLN A 179 -17.57 4.53 -12.58
C GLN A 179 -18.52 4.93 -13.73
N PRO A 180 -19.28 6.04 -13.66
CA PRO A 180 -20.12 6.49 -14.79
C PRO A 180 -19.31 6.98 -16.00
N ALA A 181 -18.08 7.45 -15.81
CA ALA A 181 -17.21 7.85 -16.93
C ALA A 181 -16.67 6.62 -17.68
N LEU A 182 -16.28 5.57 -16.95
CA LEU A 182 -15.87 4.29 -17.53
C LEU A 182 -17.02 3.64 -18.31
N ALA A 183 -18.23 3.62 -17.74
CA ALA A 183 -19.41 3.06 -18.42
C ALA A 183 -19.71 3.81 -19.74
N ARG A 184 -19.64 5.15 -19.74
CA ARG A 184 -19.81 5.97 -20.96
C ARG A 184 -18.73 5.72 -22.03
N ALA A 185 -17.54 5.28 -21.61
CA ALA A 185 -16.45 4.89 -22.50
C ALA A 185 -16.56 3.43 -23.00
N GLY A 186 -17.67 2.73 -22.72
CA GLY A 186 -17.89 1.34 -23.13
C GLY A 186 -17.23 0.31 -22.22
N LEU A 187 -16.72 0.71 -21.06
CA LEU A 187 -16.14 -0.19 -20.05
C LEU A 187 -17.20 -0.53 -19.01
N GLU A 188 -18.11 -1.44 -19.35
CA GLU A 188 -19.31 -1.69 -18.53
C GLU A 188 -19.01 -2.45 -17.21
N GLN A 189 -17.94 -3.26 -17.15
CA GLN A 189 -17.52 -3.99 -15.93
C GLN A 189 -15.99 -4.21 -15.84
N PRO A 190 -15.15 -3.17 -15.86
CA PRO A 190 -13.71 -3.35 -15.69
C PRO A 190 -13.39 -3.77 -14.26
N ALA A 191 -12.27 -4.48 -14.08
CA ALA A 191 -11.67 -4.56 -12.76
C ALA A 191 -11.12 -3.17 -12.41
N LEU A 192 -11.81 -2.50 -11.46
CA LEU A 192 -11.53 -1.13 -11.07
C LEU A 192 -10.79 -1.10 -9.72
N MET A 193 -9.76 -0.27 -9.65
CA MET A 193 -9.05 0.06 -8.42
C MET A 193 -8.94 1.57 -8.31
N VAL A 194 -9.41 2.12 -7.19
CA VAL A 194 -9.34 3.56 -6.88
C VAL A 194 -8.43 3.73 -5.68
N GLN A 195 -7.41 4.58 -5.79
CA GLN A 195 -6.43 4.79 -4.73
C GLN A 195 -5.92 6.24 -4.69
N PRO A 196 -5.49 6.73 -3.51
CA PRO A 196 -4.93 8.07 -3.42
C PRO A 196 -3.59 8.15 -4.12
N MET A 197 -3.28 9.35 -4.64
CA MET A 197 -1.94 9.70 -5.09
C MET A 197 -1.02 9.90 -3.88
N PRO A 198 0.32 9.89 -4.07
CA PRO A 198 1.26 9.94 -2.95
C PRO A 198 1.01 11.10 -1.96
N PHE A 199 1.14 10.79 -0.67
CA PHE A 199 1.18 11.74 0.46
C PHE A 199 -0.12 12.48 0.80
N ASN A 200 -1.25 12.17 0.17
CA ASN A 200 -2.50 12.90 0.41
C ASN A 200 -3.75 12.08 0.07
N THR A 201 -4.93 12.57 0.49
CA THR A 201 -6.25 12.01 0.14
C THR A 201 -7.11 12.98 -0.66
N LEU A 202 -6.51 13.95 -1.34
CA LEU A 202 -7.22 14.96 -2.13
C LEU A 202 -7.17 14.67 -3.64
N LEU A 203 -6.06 14.09 -4.11
CA LEU A 203 -5.85 13.64 -5.47
C LEU A 203 -5.81 12.11 -5.52
N TRP A 204 -6.52 11.54 -6.49
CA TRP A 204 -6.76 10.12 -6.61
C TRP A 204 -6.48 9.63 -8.02
N ARG A 205 -6.07 8.37 -8.11
CA ARG A 205 -5.92 7.63 -9.35
C ARG A 205 -6.89 6.47 -9.36
N ALA A 206 -7.62 6.34 -10.46
CA ALA A 206 -8.41 5.17 -10.77
C ALA A 206 -7.77 4.42 -11.93
N THR A 207 -7.53 3.13 -11.72
CA THR A 207 -7.01 2.19 -12.72
C THR A 207 -8.09 1.18 -13.02
N ALA A 208 -8.53 1.12 -14.27
CA ALA A 208 -9.49 0.16 -14.78
C ALA A 208 -8.80 -0.76 -15.78
N ILE A 209 -8.99 -2.08 -15.67
CA ILE A 209 -8.43 -3.04 -16.62
C ILE A 209 -9.51 -3.91 -17.25
N THR A 210 -9.38 -4.12 -18.56
CA THR A 210 -10.04 -5.17 -19.37
C THR A 210 -8.97 -6.09 -19.94
N ASP A 211 -9.33 -7.09 -20.75
CA ASP A 211 -8.33 -7.98 -21.36
C ASP A 211 -7.38 -7.23 -22.31
N ASP A 212 -7.90 -6.27 -23.07
CA ASP A 212 -7.14 -5.56 -24.12
C ASP A 212 -6.58 -4.21 -23.68
N ALA A 213 -7.18 -3.57 -22.69
CA ALA A 213 -6.83 -2.20 -22.32
C ALA A 213 -6.72 -2.01 -20.81
N ARG A 214 -5.82 -1.09 -20.43
CA ARG A 214 -5.76 -0.46 -19.13
C ARG A 214 -6.12 1.02 -19.32
N VAL A 215 -7.02 1.52 -18.50
CA VAL A 215 -7.39 2.93 -18.46
C VAL A 215 -6.98 3.52 -17.13
N GLU A 216 -6.28 4.65 -17.18
CA GLU A 216 -5.91 5.43 -16.00
C GLU A 216 -6.67 6.76 -16.01
N ILE A 217 -7.15 7.15 -14.83
CA ILE A 217 -7.83 8.43 -14.61
C ILE A 217 -7.22 9.08 -13.38
N VAL A 218 -6.89 10.37 -13.47
CA VAL A 218 -6.45 11.19 -12.34
C VAL A 218 -7.49 12.25 -12.04
N THR A 219 -8.06 12.19 -10.84
CA THR A 219 -9.12 13.13 -10.40
C THR A 219 -8.97 13.47 -8.92
N GLY A 220 -9.43 14.65 -8.52
CA GLY A 220 -9.37 15.11 -7.15
C GLY A 220 -10.58 15.93 -6.73
N PHE A 221 -10.65 16.23 -5.44
CA PHE A 221 -11.72 17.04 -4.86
C PHE A 221 -11.67 18.52 -5.27
N LEU A 222 -10.51 18.99 -5.75
CA LEU A 222 -10.29 20.37 -6.21
C LEU A 222 -10.44 20.54 -7.74
N ASP A 223 -10.89 19.50 -8.44
CA ASP A 223 -11.16 19.55 -9.87
C ASP A 223 -12.32 20.51 -10.17
N ARG A 224 -12.11 21.44 -11.11
CA ARG A 224 -13.10 22.47 -11.47
C ARG A 224 -14.13 22.01 -12.50
N THR A 225 -13.85 20.91 -13.20
CA THR A 225 -14.72 20.35 -14.24
C THR A 225 -15.14 18.93 -13.89
N PRO A 226 -16.35 18.51 -14.28
CA PRO A 226 -16.82 17.13 -14.08
C PRO A 226 -16.24 16.16 -15.11
N GLU A 227 -15.66 16.67 -16.21
CA GLU A 227 -15.06 15.86 -17.27
C GLU A 227 -13.78 15.18 -16.79
N LEU A 228 -13.67 13.88 -17.05
CA LEU A 228 -12.52 13.06 -16.67
C LEU A 228 -11.72 12.72 -17.92
N SER A 229 -10.40 12.91 -17.85
CA SER A 229 -9.47 12.44 -18.88
C SER A 229 -9.19 10.96 -18.66
N LEU A 230 -9.47 10.15 -19.68
CA LEU A 230 -9.17 8.72 -19.71
C LEU A 230 -7.92 8.50 -20.56
N GLU A 231 -6.85 8.03 -19.93
CA GLU A 231 -5.61 7.68 -20.62
C GLU A 231 -5.56 6.17 -20.88
N TYR A 232 -5.41 5.78 -22.14
CA TYR A 232 -5.48 4.38 -22.57
C TYR A 232 -4.10 3.78 -22.77
N PHE A 233 -3.90 2.60 -22.22
CA PHE A 233 -2.69 1.82 -22.36
C PHE A 233 -3.02 0.42 -22.90
N PRO A 234 -2.37 -0.03 -23.98
CA PRO A 234 -2.60 -1.36 -24.51
C PRO A 234 -2.11 -2.43 -23.51
N ARG A 235 -2.84 -3.53 -23.46
CA ARG A 235 -2.41 -4.77 -22.81
C ARG A 235 -2.07 -5.82 -23.86
N ASN A 236 -1.38 -6.87 -23.44
CA ASN A 236 -0.97 -7.96 -24.31
C ASN A 236 -1.58 -9.28 -23.82
N PRO A 237 -2.85 -9.58 -24.16
CA PRO A 237 -3.52 -10.80 -23.71
C PRO A 237 -2.86 -12.07 -24.27
N VAL A 238 -2.27 -11.99 -25.46
CA VAL A 238 -1.49 -13.09 -26.07
C VAL A 238 -0.28 -13.42 -25.20
N LEU A 239 0.51 -12.42 -24.80
CA LEU A 239 1.66 -12.62 -23.94
C LEU A 239 1.26 -13.12 -22.54
N ARG A 240 0.19 -12.56 -21.96
CA ARG A 240 -0.40 -13.03 -20.70
C ARG A 240 -0.74 -14.52 -20.75
N ALA A 241 -1.40 -14.97 -21.83
CA ALA A 241 -1.73 -16.38 -22.02
C ALA A 241 -0.46 -17.26 -22.16
N ARG A 242 0.57 -16.77 -22.85
CA ARG A 242 1.84 -17.51 -23.03
C ARG A 242 2.61 -17.75 -21.74
N VAL A 243 2.47 -16.88 -20.74
CA VAL A 243 3.15 -17.02 -19.43
C VAL A 243 2.26 -17.61 -18.34
N ALA A 244 0.99 -17.90 -18.63
CA ALA A 244 0.00 -18.29 -17.62
C ALA A 244 0.37 -19.55 -16.82
N ASP A 245 1.13 -20.48 -17.42
CA ASP A 245 1.54 -21.72 -16.75
C ASP A 245 2.76 -21.53 -15.84
N LEU A 246 3.49 -20.42 -15.97
CA LEU A 246 4.65 -20.12 -15.14
C LEU A 246 4.23 -19.97 -13.66
N PRO A 247 4.92 -20.65 -12.71
CA PRO A 247 4.59 -20.54 -11.29
C PRO A 247 4.62 -19.09 -10.77
N GLU A 248 5.60 -18.30 -11.20
CA GLU A 248 5.74 -16.90 -10.79
C GLU A 248 4.68 -15.98 -11.41
N ALA A 249 4.28 -16.22 -12.65
CA ALA A 249 3.16 -15.49 -13.26
C ALA A 249 1.85 -15.78 -12.52
N ARG A 250 1.56 -17.05 -12.19
CA ARG A 250 0.39 -17.42 -11.38
C ARG A 250 0.42 -16.79 -10.00
N ARG A 251 1.59 -16.74 -9.36
CA ARG A 251 1.77 -16.11 -8.06
C ARG A 251 1.50 -14.60 -8.12
N LEU A 252 1.99 -13.92 -9.15
CA LEU A 252 1.74 -12.50 -9.37
C LEU A 252 0.27 -12.23 -9.70
N GLU A 253 -0.35 -13.00 -10.59
CA GLU A 253 -1.78 -12.87 -10.94
C GLU A 253 -2.67 -13.00 -9.69
N TRP A 254 -2.40 -14.01 -8.87
CA TRP A 254 -3.08 -14.20 -7.58
C TRP A 254 -2.86 -13.04 -6.60
N PHE A 255 -1.62 -12.56 -6.46
CA PHE A 255 -1.27 -11.52 -5.49
C PHE A 255 -1.81 -10.13 -5.89
N THR A 256 -1.75 -9.82 -7.19
CA THR A 256 -2.14 -8.53 -7.75
C THR A 256 -3.59 -8.45 -8.22
N ARG A 257 -4.31 -9.59 -8.20
CA ARG A 257 -5.66 -9.73 -8.77
C ARG A 257 -5.72 -9.32 -10.24
N GLY A 258 -4.66 -9.64 -11.00
CA GLY A 258 -4.56 -9.39 -12.44
C GLY A 258 -4.19 -7.96 -12.85
N PHE A 259 -3.93 -7.06 -11.90
CA PHE A 259 -3.35 -5.74 -12.17
C PHE A 259 -1.85 -5.86 -12.50
N LEU A 260 -1.59 -6.45 -13.67
CA LEU A 260 -0.28 -6.65 -14.24
C LEU A 260 -0.22 -6.13 -15.68
N HIS A 261 0.94 -5.60 -16.03
CA HIS A 261 1.33 -5.34 -17.41
C HIS A 261 2.45 -6.30 -17.81
N TYR A 262 2.20 -7.07 -18.86
CA TYR A 262 3.20 -7.97 -19.45
C TYR A 262 3.82 -7.31 -20.66
N GLU A 263 5.14 -7.32 -20.72
CA GLU A 263 5.91 -6.75 -21.81
C GLU A 263 6.99 -7.74 -22.27
N GLN A 264 7.31 -7.70 -23.56
CA GLN A 264 8.42 -8.46 -24.13
C GLN A 264 9.43 -7.46 -24.70
N ALA A 265 10.59 -7.36 -24.05
CA ALA A 265 11.72 -6.55 -24.50
C ALA A 265 12.80 -7.47 -25.07
N GLY A 266 12.86 -7.57 -26.40
CA GLY A 266 13.74 -8.52 -27.09
C GLY A 266 13.37 -9.96 -26.76
N GLN A 267 14.30 -10.69 -26.14
CA GLN A 267 14.05 -12.05 -25.65
C GLN A 267 13.44 -12.09 -24.24
N GLN A 268 13.52 -11.02 -23.46
CA GLN A 268 13.08 -11.05 -22.07
C GLN A 268 11.59 -10.74 -21.94
N ILE A 269 10.88 -11.53 -21.13
CA ILE A 269 9.49 -11.28 -20.76
C ILE A 269 9.44 -10.78 -19.32
N THR A 270 8.75 -9.67 -19.12
CA THR A 270 8.58 -9.03 -17.82
C THR A 270 7.11 -8.94 -17.42
N ALA A 271 6.89 -8.88 -16.11
CA ALA A 271 5.59 -8.56 -15.52
C ALA A 271 5.76 -7.39 -14.55
N THR A 272 4.98 -6.34 -14.75
CA THR A 272 4.98 -5.14 -13.93
C THR A 272 3.71 -5.08 -13.09
N ASP A 273 3.85 -4.93 -11.77
CA ASP A 273 2.72 -4.59 -10.89
C ASP A 273 2.34 -3.12 -11.11
N ILE A 274 1.22 -2.91 -11.79
CA ILE A 274 0.75 -1.56 -12.16
C ILE A 274 0.05 -0.84 -11.00
N ARG A 275 -0.21 -1.54 -9.89
CA ARG A 275 -0.92 -0.95 -8.75
C ARG A 275 -0.05 0.03 -7.98
N LEU A 276 1.26 -0.18 -8.00
CA LEU A 276 2.25 0.60 -7.26
C LEU A 276 3.06 1.46 -8.22
N GLY A 277 3.31 2.72 -7.84
CA GLY A 277 3.90 3.72 -8.74
C GLY A 277 2.92 4.19 -9.80
N ILE A 278 3.41 4.88 -10.82
CA ILE A 278 2.65 5.48 -11.94
C ILE A 278 3.20 4.96 -13.28
N PRO A 279 2.44 5.03 -14.38
CA PRO A 279 2.96 4.77 -15.72
C PRO A 279 4.34 5.41 -15.94
N GLY A 280 5.28 4.65 -16.50
CA GLY A 280 6.68 5.06 -16.67
C GLY A 280 7.57 4.99 -15.42
N ALA A 281 7.00 4.89 -14.22
CA ALA A 281 7.74 4.81 -12.95
C ALA A 281 7.17 3.75 -11.98
N HIS A 282 6.95 2.53 -12.46
CA HIS A 282 6.55 1.40 -11.63
C HIS A 282 7.78 0.78 -10.92
N PRO A 283 7.78 0.66 -9.58
CA PRO A 283 8.94 0.17 -8.83
C PRO A 283 9.07 -1.36 -8.81
N PHE A 284 8.09 -2.09 -9.31
CA PHE A 284 8.02 -3.55 -9.26
C PHE A 284 7.79 -4.14 -10.66
N THR A 285 8.88 -4.28 -11.40
CA THR A 285 8.94 -5.01 -12.67
C THR A 285 9.83 -6.23 -12.49
N PHE A 286 9.28 -7.40 -12.80
CA PHE A 286 9.92 -8.69 -12.59
C PHE A 286 10.23 -9.34 -13.93
N THR A 287 11.41 -9.93 -14.09
CA THR A 287 11.74 -10.77 -15.24
C THR A 287 11.22 -12.18 -14.98
N LEU A 288 10.43 -12.76 -15.89
CA LEU A 288 9.79 -14.07 -15.65
C LEU A 288 10.41 -15.19 -16.50
N ALA A 289 10.75 -14.90 -17.74
CA ALA A 289 11.22 -15.87 -18.70
C ALA A 289 12.01 -15.19 -19.82
N ASN A 290 12.78 -15.98 -20.55
CA ASN A 290 13.36 -15.59 -21.83
C ASN A 290 12.73 -16.40 -22.97
N LEU A 291 12.55 -15.79 -24.14
CA LEU A 291 12.32 -16.51 -25.38
C LEU A 291 13.63 -17.10 -25.87
N SER A 292 13.58 -18.39 -26.20
CA SER A 292 14.62 -19.17 -26.84
C SER A 292 14.09 -19.78 -28.14
N ASP A 293 14.98 -20.37 -28.94
CA ASP A 293 14.61 -21.11 -30.16
C ASP A 293 13.69 -22.32 -29.86
N GLN A 294 13.74 -22.85 -28.63
CA GLN A 294 12.87 -23.94 -28.16
C GLN A 294 11.57 -23.44 -27.51
N GLY A 295 11.31 -22.13 -27.54
CA GLY A 295 10.15 -21.49 -26.93
C GLY A 295 10.48 -20.78 -25.62
N LEU A 296 9.49 -20.73 -24.73
CA LEU A 296 9.53 -19.94 -23.50
C LEU A 296 10.34 -20.68 -22.40
N ALA A 297 11.47 -20.12 -22.00
CA ALA A 297 12.35 -20.66 -20.97
C ALA A 297 12.18 -19.87 -19.65
N PRO A 298 11.59 -20.46 -18.60
CA PRO A 298 11.45 -19.79 -17.30
C PRO A 298 12.81 -19.55 -16.66
N ILE A 299 12.95 -18.39 -15.99
CA ILE A 299 14.15 -18.05 -15.21
C ILE A 299 13.71 -17.69 -13.78
N PRO A 300 14.58 -17.86 -12.76
CA PRO A 300 14.29 -17.29 -11.44
C PRO A 300 14.07 -15.79 -11.57
N SER A 301 12.97 -15.25 -11.03
CA SER A 301 12.70 -13.83 -11.22
C SER A 301 13.75 -12.93 -10.58
N GLY A 302 14.23 -11.97 -11.37
CA GLY A 302 14.90 -10.77 -10.91
C GLY A 302 13.93 -9.59 -10.88
N ARG A 303 14.23 -8.58 -10.05
CA ARG A 303 13.55 -7.28 -10.09
C ARG A 303 14.42 -6.33 -10.90
N LEU A 304 13.85 -5.70 -11.92
CA LEU A 304 14.54 -4.64 -12.64
C LEU A 304 14.83 -3.45 -11.71
N GLY A 305 15.85 -2.66 -12.06
CA GLY A 305 16.17 -1.44 -11.32
C GLY A 305 14.97 -0.51 -11.26
N ARG A 306 14.78 0.17 -10.12
CA ARG A 306 13.69 1.15 -9.99
C ARG A 306 13.94 2.28 -11.01
N PRO A 307 12.96 2.60 -11.88
CA PRO A 307 13.11 3.73 -12.78
C PRO A 307 13.32 5.02 -11.99
N ALA A 308 14.13 5.93 -12.52
CA ALA A 308 14.33 7.23 -11.93
C ALA A 308 13.01 8.01 -11.95
N ILE A 309 12.61 8.56 -10.81
CA ILE A 309 11.46 9.46 -10.76
C ILE A 309 11.92 10.80 -11.31
N ASN A 310 11.22 11.32 -12.32
CA ASN A 310 11.48 12.65 -12.85
C ASN A 310 11.37 13.68 -11.70
N PRO A 311 12.42 14.47 -11.39
CA PRO A 311 12.36 15.48 -10.33
C PRO A 311 11.25 16.51 -10.55
N ASP A 312 10.86 16.76 -11.80
CA ASP A 312 9.77 17.69 -12.16
C ASP A 312 8.37 17.11 -11.88
N ALA A 313 8.27 15.83 -11.51
CA ALA A 313 6.98 15.20 -11.20
C ALA A 313 6.34 15.78 -9.93
N LEU A 314 7.13 16.16 -8.93
CA LEU A 314 6.57 16.62 -7.65
C LEU A 314 5.86 17.99 -7.78
N PRO A 315 6.45 19.02 -8.43
CA PRO A 315 5.73 20.26 -8.74
C PRO A 315 4.45 20.04 -9.57
N LEU A 316 4.48 19.12 -10.54
CA LEU A 316 3.31 18.83 -11.38
C LEU A 316 2.20 18.12 -10.62
N LEU A 317 2.55 17.17 -9.75
CA LEU A 317 1.59 16.55 -8.84
C LEU A 317 1.00 17.56 -7.87
N TRP A 318 1.80 18.52 -7.39
CA TRP A 318 1.32 19.61 -6.56
C TRP A 318 0.35 20.53 -7.32
N ALA A 319 0.70 20.97 -8.54
CA ALA A 319 -0.20 21.77 -9.38
C ALA A 319 -1.50 21.02 -9.72
N ARG A 320 -1.41 19.69 -9.94
CA ARG A 320 -2.58 18.84 -10.16
C ARG A 320 -3.43 18.70 -8.90
N LEU A 321 -2.81 18.61 -7.73
CA LEU A 321 -3.45 18.53 -6.42
C LEU A 321 -4.23 19.81 -6.09
N THR A 322 -3.65 20.99 -6.34
CA THR A 322 -4.27 22.31 -6.06
C THR A 322 -5.31 22.73 -7.09
N GLY A 323 -5.43 21.98 -8.20
CA GLY A 323 -6.33 22.30 -9.31
C GLY A 323 -5.83 23.43 -10.21
N GLU A 324 -4.55 23.80 -10.11
CA GLU A 324 -3.88 24.70 -11.08
C GLU A 324 -3.67 24.01 -12.43
N LEU A 325 -3.35 22.71 -12.40
CA LEU A 325 -3.24 21.86 -13.58
C LEU A 325 -4.49 20.96 -13.67
N PRO A 326 -5.39 21.14 -14.66
CA PRO A 326 -6.63 20.36 -14.74
C PRO A 326 -6.41 18.91 -15.20
N VAL A 327 -5.46 18.68 -16.11
CA VAL A 327 -5.17 17.35 -16.69
C VAL A 327 -3.68 17.06 -16.58
N LEU A 328 -3.35 15.85 -16.13
CA LEU A 328 -1.99 15.34 -16.04
C LEU A 328 -1.94 13.99 -16.76
N CYS A 329 -1.17 13.88 -17.84
CA CYS A 329 -0.92 12.62 -18.52
C CYS A 329 0.12 11.83 -17.73
N LEU A 330 -0.22 10.62 -17.31
CA LEU A 330 0.63 9.81 -16.45
C LEU A 330 1.80 9.19 -17.21
N ALA A 331 1.65 8.88 -18.51
CA ALA A 331 2.73 8.31 -19.30
C ALA A 331 3.94 9.25 -19.42
N THR A 332 3.68 10.55 -19.58
CA THR A 332 4.71 11.58 -19.78
C THR A 332 4.98 12.41 -18.54
N LEU A 333 4.12 12.31 -17.51
CA LEU A 333 4.10 13.22 -16.36
C LEU A 333 4.12 14.68 -16.80
N ALA A 334 3.20 15.05 -17.69
CA ALA A 334 3.12 16.38 -18.28
C ALA A 334 1.66 16.78 -18.56
N PRO A 335 1.36 18.09 -18.70
CA PRO A 335 0.10 18.52 -19.31
C PRO A 335 -0.02 17.94 -20.74
N PRO A 336 -1.25 17.67 -21.22
CA PRO A 336 -1.46 17.31 -22.62
C PRO A 336 -0.99 18.45 -23.53
N ALA A 337 -0.48 18.09 -24.72
CA ALA A 337 -0.17 19.08 -25.75
C ALA A 337 -1.45 19.84 -26.15
N GLN A 338 -1.30 21.11 -26.59
CA GLN A 338 -2.45 21.93 -26.97
C GLN A 338 -3.30 21.23 -28.03
N GLY A 339 -4.60 21.06 -27.75
CA GLY A 339 -5.55 20.39 -28.65
C GLY A 339 -5.52 18.86 -28.63
N HIS A 340 -4.70 18.24 -27.79
CA HIS A 340 -4.62 16.78 -27.63
C HIS A 340 -5.16 16.35 -26.27
N THR A 341 -5.63 15.10 -26.20
CA THR A 341 -5.84 14.41 -24.92
C THR A 341 -4.58 13.63 -24.56
N CYS A 342 -4.50 13.15 -23.32
CA CYS A 342 -3.76 11.93 -23.05
C CYS A 342 -4.45 10.76 -23.79
#